data_AF-A0A258R4Z8-F1
#
_entry.id   AF-A0A258R4Z8-F1
#
_cell.length_a   1.000
_cell.length_b   1.000
_cell.length_c   1.000
_cell.angle_alpha   90.00
_cell.angle_beta   90.00
_cell.angle_gamma   90.00
#
_symmetry.space_group_name_H-M   'P 1'
#
loop_
_entity.id
_entity.type
_entity.pdbx_description
1 polymer ?
#
loop_
_entity_poly.entity_id
_entity_poly.type
_entity_poly.pdbx_seq_one_letter_code
_entity_poly.pdbx_strand_id
1 'polypeptide(L)'
;MFAFMALPPFELVGDQDEAMDDEGSLLKEVVDMPASLRSVVAQVTNGKWREDFSRTADQTYWMNHCEWCDAKQGDFFVQGADGPFWPYSEEGLAAIEATKIEGPHTFAAAETTYSGAMADWRDRRHGVVRPPVKPRRSAKRK
;
A
#
# COMPACT_ATOMS: atom_id res chain seq x y z
N MET A 1 10.23 -7.63 1.83
CA MET A 1 9.63 -6.29 2.00
C MET A 1 8.13 -6.46 1.95
N PHE A 2 7.40 -5.59 2.64
CA PHE A 2 5.98 -5.74 2.95
C PHE A 2 5.26 -4.43 2.66
N ALA A 3 4.01 -4.52 2.24
CA ALA A 3 3.11 -3.40 2.07
C ALA A 3 1.69 -3.87 2.40
N PHE A 4 0.82 -2.94 2.75
CA PHE A 4 -0.60 -3.22 2.95
C PHE A 4 -1.35 -2.87 1.68
N MET A 5 -2.29 -3.75 1.31
CA MET A 5 -3.21 -3.50 0.22
C MET A 5 -4.65 -3.58 0.72
N ALA A 6 -5.41 -2.50 0.56
CA ALA A 6 -6.86 -2.50 0.73
C ALA A 6 -7.53 -3.13 -0.50
N LEU A 7 -8.42 -4.09 -0.26
CA LEU A 7 -9.22 -4.73 -1.30
C LEU A 7 -10.64 -4.12 -1.29
N PRO A 8 -11.22 -3.79 -2.45
CA PRO A 8 -12.57 -3.27 -2.50
C PRO A 8 -13.62 -4.33 -2.10
N PRO A 9 -14.77 -3.92 -1.55
CA PRO A 9 -15.12 -2.54 -1.22
C PRO A 9 -14.46 -2.06 0.08
N PHE A 10 -13.98 -0.82 0.10
CA PHE A 10 -13.57 -0.10 1.30
C PHE A 10 -14.01 1.36 1.20
N GLU A 11 -14.03 2.06 2.32
CA GLU A 11 -14.39 3.47 2.41
C GLU A 11 -13.17 4.29 2.84
N LEU A 12 -12.93 5.40 2.14
CA LEU A 12 -11.95 6.41 2.55
C LEU A 12 -12.71 7.55 3.23
N VAL A 13 -12.30 7.89 4.45
CA VAL A 13 -12.91 8.96 5.25
C VAL A 13 -11.89 10.06 5.51
N GLY A 14 -12.17 11.28 5.03
CA GLY A 14 -11.30 12.46 5.19
C GLY A 14 -10.95 13.14 3.87
N ASP A 15 -10.41 14.37 3.94
CA ASP A 15 -9.87 15.07 2.78
C ASP A 15 -8.49 14.49 2.45
N GLN A 16 -8.35 13.90 1.27
CA GLN A 16 -7.04 13.60 0.69
C GLN A 16 -6.74 14.66 -0.37
N ASP A 17 -5.54 15.23 -0.33
CA ASP A 17 -5.12 16.37 -1.17
C ASP A 17 -5.09 16.02 -2.67
N GLU A 18 -5.04 14.74 -3.03
CA GLU A 18 -5.21 14.27 -4.40
C GLU A 18 -6.43 13.36 -4.48
N ALA A 19 -7.30 13.62 -5.46
CA ALA A 19 -8.45 12.78 -5.78
C ALA A 19 -7.95 11.41 -6.23
N MET A 20 -7.63 10.56 -5.25
CA MET A 20 -7.33 9.16 -5.47
C MET A 20 -8.62 8.50 -5.91
N ASP A 21 -8.58 8.02 -7.14
CA ASP A 21 -9.56 7.09 -7.63
C ASP A 21 -9.60 5.87 -6.71
N ASP A 22 -10.75 5.23 -6.67
CA ASP A 22 -11.04 3.96 -5.99
C ASP A 22 -10.09 2.80 -6.44
N GLU A 23 -9.08 3.11 -7.27
CA GLU A 23 -8.05 2.22 -7.77
C GLU A 23 -6.80 2.15 -6.88
N GLY A 24 -6.53 3.19 -6.08
CA GLY A 24 -5.40 3.22 -5.14
C GLY A 24 -5.55 2.20 -4.01
N SER A 25 -4.80 1.10 -4.09
CA SER A 25 -4.96 -0.02 -3.15
C SER A 25 -3.85 -0.14 -2.12
N LEU A 26 -2.67 0.46 -2.32
CA LEU A 26 -1.57 0.32 -1.35
C LEU A 26 -1.66 1.40 -0.28
N LEU A 27 -1.42 1.01 0.97
CA LEU A 27 -1.26 1.94 2.09
C LEU A 27 0.22 2.34 2.22
N LYS A 28 0.47 3.62 2.43
CA LYS A 28 1.78 4.19 2.78
C LYS A 28 1.67 4.99 4.07
N GLU A 29 2.81 5.16 4.73
CA GLU A 29 2.95 5.98 5.93
C GLU A 29 1.94 5.58 7.00
N VAL A 30 1.73 4.28 7.20
CA VAL A 30 0.76 3.76 8.17
C VAL A 30 1.20 4.17 9.58
N VAL A 31 0.58 5.21 10.12
CA VAL A 31 0.91 5.74 11.46
C VAL A 31 0.28 4.89 12.55
N ASP A 32 -1.02 4.59 12.45
CA ASP A 32 -1.74 3.78 13.43
C ASP A 32 -2.23 2.45 12.84
N MET A 33 -1.51 1.38 13.18
CA MET A 33 -1.90 0.01 12.86
C MET A 33 -3.04 -0.45 13.78
N PRO A 34 -4.16 -0.96 13.22
CA PRO A 34 -5.24 -1.53 14.02
C PRO A 34 -4.71 -2.58 14.99
N ALA A 35 -5.08 -2.48 16.27
CA ALA A 35 -4.59 -3.40 17.30
C ALA A 35 -4.87 -4.88 16.95
N SER A 36 -5.97 -5.17 16.26
CA SER A 36 -6.32 -6.51 15.77
C SER A 36 -5.36 -7.06 14.71
N LEU A 37 -4.62 -6.20 14.01
CA LEU A 37 -3.68 -6.60 12.97
C LEU A 37 -2.23 -6.72 13.47
N ARG A 38 -1.85 -6.03 14.55
CA ARG A 38 -0.46 -5.93 15.01
C ARG A 38 0.22 -7.30 15.20
N SER A 39 -0.46 -8.25 15.83
CA SER A 39 0.09 -9.60 16.06
C SER A 39 0.28 -10.39 14.76
N VAL A 40 -0.70 -10.30 13.85
CA VAL A 40 -0.63 -10.98 12.54
C VAL A 40 0.49 -10.37 11.70
N VAL A 41 0.60 -9.04 11.67
CA VAL A 41 1.67 -8.33 10.96
C VAL A 41 3.05 -8.72 11.51
N ALA A 42 3.22 -8.70 12.83
CA ALA A 42 4.48 -9.09 13.46
C ALA A 42 4.86 -10.54 13.11
N GLN A 43 3.89 -11.47 13.09
CA GLN A 43 4.11 -12.86 12.72
C GLN A 43 4.47 -13.03 11.24
N VAL A 44 3.67 -12.46 10.33
CA VAL A 44 3.85 -12.60 8.87
C VAL A 44 5.16 -11.96 8.41
N THR A 45 5.55 -10.84 9.04
CA THR A 45 6.76 -10.11 8.68
C THR A 45 7.99 -10.51 9.49
N ASN A 46 7.85 -11.44 10.44
CA ASN A 46 8.89 -11.78 11.40
C ASN A 46 9.50 -10.54 12.10
N GLY A 47 8.64 -9.58 12.46
CA GLY A 47 9.02 -8.30 13.08
C GLY A 47 9.82 -7.34 12.19
N LYS A 48 9.97 -7.63 10.89
CA LYS A 48 10.69 -6.78 9.93
C LYS A 48 9.83 -5.65 9.35
N TRP A 49 8.56 -5.60 9.72
CA TRP A 49 7.72 -4.43 9.53
C TRP A 49 7.20 -3.95 10.88
N ARG A 50 7.64 -2.77 11.31
CA ARG A 50 7.37 -2.23 12.65
C ARG A 50 7.49 -0.71 12.66
N GLU A 51 6.97 -0.09 13.72
CA GLU A 51 7.08 1.35 13.94
C GLU A 51 8.54 1.77 14.13
N ASP A 52 8.96 2.80 13.40
CA ASP A 52 10.21 3.52 13.65
C ASP A 52 10.10 4.95 13.08
N PHE A 53 11.00 5.84 13.50
CA PHE A 53 11.05 7.21 13.03
C PHE A 53 11.82 7.32 11.69
N SER A 54 11.19 7.93 10.70
CA SER A 54 11.78 8.29 9.42
C SER A 54 12.20 9.76 9.43
N ARG A 55 13.49 10.02 9.20
CA ARG A 55 14.00 11.40 9.06
C ARG A 55 13.50 12.08 7.79
N THR A 56 13.23 11.31 6.73
CA THR A 56 12.79 11.85 5.44
C THR A 56 11.33 12.27 5.47
N ALA A 57 10.48 11.50 6.16
CA ALA A 57 9.06 11.82 6.33
C ALA A 57 8.79 12.64 7.61
N ASP A 58 9.82 12.86 8.44
CA ASP A 58 9.75 13.53 9.74
C ASP A 58 8.64 13.02 10.66
N GLN A 59 8.39 11.71 10.63
CA GLN A 59 7.35 11.07 11.43
C GLN A 59 7.68 9.61 11.75
N THR A 60 6.98 9.07 12.76
CA THR A 60 7.01 7.65 13.11
C THR A 60 5.85 6.94 12.42
N TYR A 61 6.17 5.88 11.68
CA TYR A 61 5.18 5.04 11.01
C TYR A 61 5.69 3.61 10.89
N TRP A 62 4.82 2.69 10.50
CA TRP A 62 5.17 1.29 10.25
C TRP A 62 6.01 1.17 8.98
N MET A 63 7.30 0.84 9.11
CA MET A 63 8.23 0.75 7.98
C MET A 63 9.03 -0.55 7.93
N ASN A 64 9.50 -0.87 6.73
CA ASN A 64 10.30 -2.06 6.50
C ASN A 64 11.69 -1.91 7.11
N HIS A 65 12.25 -3.02 7.57
CA HIS A 65 13.61 -3.12 8.07
C HIS A 65 14.31 -4.28 7.36
N CYS A 66 15.55 -4.04 6.94
CA CYS A 66 16.36 -5.05 6.28
C CYS A 66 16.50 -6.30 7.15
N GLU A 67 16.33 -7.47 6.55
CA GLU A 67 16.44 -8.73 7.27
C GLU A 67 17.83 -8.93 7.88
N TRP A 68 18.87 -8.51 7.17
CA TRP A 68 20.27 -8.78 7.51
C TRP A 68 20.93 -7.71 8.38
N CYS A 69 20.68 -6.43 8.07
CA CYS A 69 21.36 -5.31 8.74
C CYS A 69 20.42 -4.37 9.51
N ASP A 70 19.11 -4.64 9.47
CA ASP A 70 18.08 -3.85 10.14
C ASP A 70 17.99 -2.38 9.69
N ALA A 71 18.62 -2.04 8.55
CA ALA A 71 18.49 -0.73 7.93
C ALA A 71 17.03 -0.40 7.60
N LYS A 72 16.63 0.84 7.89
CA LYS A 72 15.28 1.36 7.64
C LYS A 72 15.02 1.48 6.14
N GLN A 73 13.87 0.99 5.70
CA GLN A 73 13.39 1.01 4.33
C GLN A 73 12.00 1.66 4.32
N GLY A 74 11.97 2.97 4.10
CA GLY A 74 10.72 3.73 4.03
C GLY A 74 9.92 3.45 2.76
N ASP A 75 8.66 3.88 2.73
CA ASP A 75 7.73 3.55 1.64
C ASP A 75 8.17 4.04 0.26
N PHE A 76 8.97 5.10 0.17
CA PHE A 76 9.57 5.53 -1.09
C PHE A 76 10.40 4.42 -1.77
N PHE A 77 11.18 3.65 -1.00
CA PHE A 77 11.96 2.53 -1.54
C PHE A 77 11.12 1.29 -1.83
N VAL A 78 10.00 1.14 -1.11
CA VAL A 78 9.17 -0.06 -1.17
C VAL A 78 8.13 0.04 -2.30
N GLN A 79 7.56 1.22 -2.48
CA GLN A 79 6.41 1.49 -3.35
C GLN A 79 6.74 2.47 -4.48
N GLY A 80 7.97 3.00 -4.53
CA GLY A 80 8.46 3.83 -5.63
C GLY A 80 8.76 3.02 -6.90
N ALA A 81 9.14 3.71 -7.97
CA ALA A 81 9.34 3.12 -9.29
C ALA A 81 10.36 1.97 -9.33
N ASP A 82 11.35 1.94 -8.44
CA ASP A 82 12.35 0.87 -8.36
C ASP A 82 12.06 -0.13 -7.21
N GLY A 83 10.90 0.01 -6.56
CA GLY A 83 10.49 -0.80 -5.42
C GLY A 83 9.87 -2.14 -5.83
N PRO A 84 9.84 -3.12 -4.91
CA PRO A 84 9.26 -4.45 -5.16
C PRO A 84 7.77 -4.43 -5.51
N PHE A 85 7.03 -3.40 -5.10
CA PHE A 85 5.60 -3.23 -5.43
C PHE A 85 5.39 -2.33 -6.66
N TRP A 86 6.42 -2.19 -7.48
CA TRP A 86 6.36 -1.64 -8.83
C TRP A 86 7.03 -2.59 -9.84
N PRO A 87 6.55 -3.85 -9.99
CA PRO A 87 7.19 -4.80 -10.88
C PRO A 87 7.03 -4.40 -12.36
N TYR A 88 8.10 -4.52 -13.15
CA TYR A 88 8.11 -4.28 -14.59
C TYR A 88 7.99 -5.55 -15.44
N SER A 89 7.95 -6.73 -14.82
CA SER A 89 7.88 -8.03 -15.50
C SER A 89 6.80 -8.93 -14.89
N GLU A 90 6.28 -9.85 -15.70
CA GLU A 90 5.34 -10.89 -15.24
C GLU A 90 5.97 -11.78 -14.16
N GLU A 91 7.28 -12.03 -14.22
CA GLU A 91 8.02 -12.76 -13.19
C GLU A 91 8.01 -12.01 -11.86
N GLY A 92 8.26 -10.69 -11.88
CA GLY A 92 8.18 -9.85 -10.69
C GLY A 92 6.76 -9.80 -10.12
N LEU A 93 5.75 -9.75 -10.98
CA LEU A 93 4.34 -9.81 -10.60
C LEU A 93 3.99 -11.16 -9.93
N ALA A 94 4.48 -12.27 -10.49
CA ALA A 94 4.24 -13.62 -9.99
C ALA A 94 4.98 -13.91 -8.67
N ALA A 95 6.10 -13.24 -8.41
CA ALA A 95 6.86 -13.37 -7.17
C ALA A 95 6.17 -12.71 -5.96
N ILE A 96 5.11 -11.92 -6.18
CA ILE A 96 4.38 -11.26 -5.08
C ILE A 96 3.46 -12.26 -4.39
N GLU A 97 3.73 -12.46 -3.11
CA GLU A 97 2.91 -13.24 -2.19
C GLU A 97 2.07 -12.33 -1.30
N ALA A 98 0.90 -12.82 -0.89
CA ALA A 98 0.02 -12.08 -0.01
C ALA A 98 -0.73 -13.00 0.95
N THR A 99 -0.95 -12.50 2.16
CA THR A 99 -1.87 -13.08 3.13
C THR A 99 -3.10 -12.20 3.20
N LYS A 100 -4.27 -12.76 2.88
CA LYS A 100 -5.54 -12.04 3.02
C LYS A 100 -5.93 -12.00 4.51
N ILE A 101 -6.31 -10.83 5.00
CA ILE A 101 -6.82 -10.64 6.35
C ILE A 101 -8.24 -10.06 6.23
N GLU A 102 -9.22 -10.74 6.80
CA GLU A 102 -10.63 -10.36 6.71
C GLU A 102 -11.01 -9.35 7.79
N GLY A 103 -11.79 -8.33 7.39
CA GLY A 103 -12.22 -7.23 8.24
C GLY A 103 -13.51 -7.46 9.03
N PRO A 104 -14.01 -6.41 9.72
CA PRO A 104 -13.67 -5.00 9.50
C PRO A 104 -12.35 -4.55 10.16
N HIS A 105 -11.61 -3.69 9.47
CA HIS A 105 -10.43 -2.98 9.98
C HIS A 105 -10.49 -1.51 9.57
N THR A 106 -10.05 -0.62 10.46
CA THR A 106 -10.01 0.82 10.21
C THR A 106 -8.60 1.34 10.49
N PHE A 107 -7.95 1.87 9.47
CA PHE A 107 -6.65 2.51 9.59
C PHE A 107 -6.87 4.01 9.83
N ALA A 108 -6.43 4.51 10.98
CA ALA A 108 -6.39 5.94 11.25
C ALA A 108 -5.09 6.52 10.70
N ALA A 109 -5.17 7.56 9.87
CA ALA A 109 -4.01 8.26 9.32
C ALA A 109 -3.05 7.37 8.47
N ALA A 110 -3.61 6.53 7.60
CA ALA A 110 -2.84 5.95 6.50
C ALA A 110 -3.10 6.78 5.23
N GLU A 111 -2.05 7.03 4.47
CA GLU A 111 -2.19 7.53 3.12
C GLU A 111 -2.27 6.36 2.15
N THR A 112 -2.77 6.62 0.95
CA THR A 112 -2.83 5.63 -0.13
C THR A 112 -1.88 6.01 -1.26
N THR A 113 -1.42 5.02 -2.02
CA THR A 113 -0.66 5.25 -3.25
C THR A 113 -1.15 4.33 -4.37
N TYR A 114 -0.97 4.79 -5.60
CA TYR A 114 -1.33 4.05 -6.80
C TYR A 114 -0.11 3.39 -7.43
N SER A 115 -0.22 2.08 -7.68
CA SER A 115 0.68 1.33 -8.55
C SER A 115 -0.17 0.53 -9.53
N GLY A 116 -0.06 0.85 -10.82
CA GLY A 116 -0.85 0.20 -11.86
C GLY A 116 -0.59 -1.31 -11.93
N ALA A 117 0.65 -1.73 -11.69
CA ALA A 117 1.03 -3.13 -11.60
C ALA A 117 0.35 -3.84 -10.42
N MET A 118 0.28 -3.18 -9.26
CA MET A 118 -0.37 -3.76 -8.08
C MET A 118 -1.89 -3.78 -8.20
N ALA A 119 -2.48 -2.80 -8.88
CA ALA A 119 -3.89 -2.82 -9.24
C ALA A 119 -4.20 -3.98 -10.19
N ASP A 120 -3.37 -4.23 -11.20
CA ASP A 120 -3.52 -5.39 -12.10
C ASP A 120 -3.34 -6.73 -11.35
N TRP A 121 -2.30 -6.84 -10.51
CA TRP A 121 -2.08 -8.00 -9.64
C TRP A 121 -3.31 -8.30 -8.76
N ARG A 122 -3.89 -7.26 -8.14
CA ARG A 122 -5.09 -7.34 -7.31
C ARG A 122 -6.25 -7.91 -8.12
N ASP A 123 -6.51 -7.35 -9.29
CA ASP A 123 -7.66 -7.72 -10.11
C ASP A 123 -7.53 -9.17 -10.63
N ARG A 124 -6.34 -9.58 -11.06
CA ARG A 124 -6.07 -10.96 -11.49
C ARG A 124 -6.27 -11.97 -10.36
N ARG A 125 -5.86 -11.62 -9.13
CA ARG A 125 -5.87 -12.54 -7.98
C ARG A 125 -7.19 -12.55 -7.20
N HIS A 126 -7.91 -11.43 -7.20
CA HIS A 126 -9.14 -11.26 -6.42
C HIS A 126 -10.39 -11.02 -7.27
N GLY A 127 -10.27 -11.03 -8.61
CA GLY A 127 -11.42 -10.93 -9.51
C GLY A 127 -12.15 -9.58 -9.44
N VAL A 128 -11.45 -8.52 -9.04
CA VAL A 128 -12.02 -7.18 -8.93
C VAL A 128 -12.32 -6.66 -10.34
N VAL A 129 -13.59 -6.35 -10.61
CA VAL A 129 -14.01 -5.72 -11.87
C VAL A 129 -13.88 -4.21 -11.72
N ARG A 130 -12.96 -3.59 -12.46
CA ARG A 130 -12.83 -2.13 -12.44
C ARG A 130 -14.07 -1.47 -13.05
N PRO A 131 -14.60 -0.40 -12.44
CA PRO A 131 -15.54 0.46 -13.13
C PRO A 131 -14.86 1.11 -14.36
N PRO A 132 -15.59 1.39 -15.44
CA PRO A 132 -15.01 2.01 -16.62
C PRO A 132 -14.42 3.38 -16.27
N VAL A 133 -13.20 3.66 -16.75
CA VAL A 133 -12.49 4.92 -16.54
C VAL A 133 -13.40 6.08 -16.92
N LYS A 134 -13.74 6.95 -15.95
CA LYS A 134 -14.50 8.17 -16.25
C LYS A 134 -13.66 9.03 -17.20
N PRO A 135 -14.22 9.51 -18.32
CA PRO A 135 -13.45 10.32 -19.27
C PRO A 135 -12.90 11.55 -18.54
N ARG A 136 -11.58 11.79 -18.68
CA ARG A 136 -10.93 12.99 -18.15
C ARG A 136 -11.73 14.20 -18.64
N ARG A 137 -12.28 15.00 -17.73
CA ARG A 137 -12.92 16.27 -18.08
C ARG A 137 -11.87 17.08 -18.84
N SER A 138 -12.12 17.32 -20.11
CA SER A 138 -11.24 18.13 -20.94
C SER A 138 -11.09 19.49 -20.26
N ALA A 139 -9.85 19.84 -19.92
CA ALA A 139 -9.54 21.17 -19.43
C ALA A 139 -10.02 22.17 -20.48
N LYS A 140 -11.01 23.00 -20.14
CA LYS A 140 -11.39 24.14 -20.98
C LYS A 140 -10.14 25.03 -21.06
N ARG A 141 -9.45 25.02 -22.19
CA ARG A 141 -8.45 26.04 -22.52
C ARG A 141 -9.19 27.39 -22.50
N LYS A 142 -8.80 28.27 -21.58
CA LYS A 142 -9.16 29.69 -21.61
C LYS A 142 -8.22 30.40 -22.58
#